data_AF-A0A944V690-F1
#
_entry.id   AF-A0A944V690-F1
#
_cell.length_a   1.000
_cell.length_b   1.000
_cell.length_c   1.000
_cell.angle_alpha   90.00
_cell.angle_beta   90.00
_cell.angle_gamma   90.00
#
_symmetry.space_group_name_H-M   'P 1'
#
loop_
_entity.id
_entity.type
_entity.pdbx_description
1 polymer ?
#
loop_
_entity_poly.entity_id
_entity_poly.type
_entity_poly.pdbx_seq_one_letter_code
_entity_poly.pdbx_strand_id
1 'polypeptide(L)'
;MGANSRHHLESDHQFRHKIRLCPPFQNRRVSQSGQDNSTRAKIRLALSAHSHPFLSIPDSHPLTALTALSPVDGRYESKVSALRPFFSEFALIRYRLTVEARWLEALGACNDIPEVAPLSTSATAFLEALTDNFSIEDAKQVKEIERTTNHDVKAIEYFLKQRVEGEKELQEISEFIHFGCTSEDINNLAYALMLLDAREAVILPAIDRLISTLCRLAIPLTQEPMLARTHGQPASPTTLGKELANVIARLEHARSQVAKTAIRGKFNGAVGNFNAHLAAYPDLDWATISCGFVEKLGLDWQPMTTQIEPHDDIATLCHALMRTNSILIDLDRDIWGYIALGYFRQRAVDGEVGSSTMPHKVNPIDFENAEGNAGIANALLGHLADKLPISRWQRDLSDSTALRNLGPAFAHCLLALESTLKGLGKLEVDSGRLQADLDTSWEVLAEAIQTVMRRYQVPKPYEKLKALTRGRQAMDPTTLRGFIEQLPIPKEARERLVQLTPATYTGNAAEAAAAFLQRLSGDR
;
A
#
# COMPACT_ATOMS: atom_id res chain seq x y z
N MET A 1 24.20 35.31 -42.89
CA MET A 1 25.01 35.23 -44.14
C MET A 1 25.47 33.78 -44.23
N GLY A 2 24.80 32.90 -44.98
CA GLY A 2 24.88 32.75 -46.44
C GLY A 2 25.43 31.32 -46.67
N ALA A 3 24.60 30.32 -46.90
CA ALA A 3 24.03 29.91 -48.19
C ALA A 3 24.85 28.81 -48.89
N ASN A 4 24.17 27.66 -49.07
CA ASN A 4 24.13 26.79 -50.25
C ASN A 4 25.42 26.34 -50.96
N SER A 5 25.49 25.03 -51.20
CA SER A 5 25.32 24.52 -52.56
C SER A 5 25.09 23.00 -52.60
N ARG A 6 23.96 22.62 -53.23
CA ARG A 6 23.66 21.28 -53.76
C ARG A 6 24.44 21.06 -55.05
N HIS A 7 24.77 19.81 -55.38
CA HIS A 7 24.56 19.28 -56.73
C HIS A 7 24.46 17.75 -56.77
N HIS A 8 23.55 17.29 -57.63
CA HIS A 8 23.12 15.94 -57.99
C HIS A 8 24.12 15.19 -58.89
N LEU A 9 24.04 13.84 -58.89
CA LEU A 9 23.80 12.91 -60.03
C LEU A 9 24.04 11.47 -59.49
N GLU A 10 23.03 10.59 -59.44
CA GLU A 10 22.70 9.53 -60.44
C GLU A 10 23.88 8.57 -60.70
N SER A 11 23.81 7.23 -60.63
CA SER A 11 22.73 6.24 -60.83
C SER A 11 23.13 4.82 -60.35
N ASP A 12 22.13 3.93 -60.20
CA ASP A 12 22.13 2.45 -60.31
C ASP A 12 22.96 1.57 -59.32
N HIS A 13 22.50 0.44 -58.78
CA HIS A 13 21.34 -0.41 -59.04
C HIS A 13 21.15 -1.42 -57.87
N GLN A 14 19.90 -1.86 -57.66
CA GLN A 14 19.45 -3.18 -57.18
C GLN A 14 19.61 -3.58 -55.70
N PHE A 15 18.51 -3.57 -54.96
CA PHE A 15 17.89 -4.79 -54.38
C PHE A 15 16.46 -4.44 -53.91
N ARG A 16 15.44 -4.95 -54.64
CA ARG A 16 14.01 -4.75 -54.33
C ARG A 16 13.47 -5.94 -53.52
N HIS A 17 13.04 -5.71 -52.28
CA HIS A 17 12.11 -6.61 -51.58
C HIS A 17 10.68 -6.04 -51.63
N LYS A 18 9.75 -6.90 -52.03
CA LYS A 18 8.30 -6.66 -52.16
C LYS A 18 7.66 -6.53 -50.76
N ILE A 19 7.03 -5.40 -50.47
CA ILE A 19 5.96 -5.29 -49.47
C ILE A 19 4.68 -4.94 -50.25
N ARG A 20 3.68 -5.84 -50.22
CA ARG A 20 2.36 -5.61 -50.80
C ARG A 20 1.55 -4.71 -49.86
N LEU A 21 1.16 -3.54 -50.36
CA LEU A 21 0.19 -2.63 -49.74
C LEU A 21 -1.23 -3.18 -49.98
N CYS A 22 -2.06 -3.20 -48.93
CA CYS A 22 -3.51 -3.44 -49.04
C CYS A 22 -4.24 -2.26 -49.69
N PRO A 23 -5.30 -2.47 -50.49
CA PRO A 23 -6.10 -1.40 -51.09
C PRO A 23 -7.17 -0.85 -50.12
N PRO A 24 -7.71 0.36 -50.36
CA PRO A 24 -8.61 1.05 -49.44
C PRO A 24 -10.03 0.47 -49.47
N PHE A 25 -10.68 0.43 -48.30
CA PHE A 25 -12.08 0.06 -48.14
C PHE A 25 -13.01 1.13 -48.73
N GLN A 26 -13.81 0.74 -49.73
CA GLN A 26 -14.91 1.55 -50.24
C GLN A 26 -16.16 1.39 -49.36
N ASN A 27 -16.73 2.51 -48.93
CA ASN A 27 -18.02 2.61 -48.25
C ASN A 27 -19.15 2.09 -49.16
N ARG A 28 -19.81 0.98 -48.77
CA ARG A 28 -21.14 0.62 -49.27
C ARG A 28 -22.13 0.68 -48.11
N ARG A 29 -23.15 1.54 -48.28
CA ARG A 29 -24.35 1.59 -47.43
C ARG A 29 -25.02 0.20 -47.46
N VAL A 30 -25.28 -0.37 -46.28
CA VAL A 30 -26.15 -1.55 -46.12
C VAL A 30 -27.39 -1.10 -45.38
N SER A 31 -28.52 -1.23 -46.07
CA SER A 31 -29.89 -1.07 -45.57
C SER A 31 -30.22 -2.12 -44.52
N GLN A 32 -30.97 -1.71 -43.50
CA GLN A 32 -31.60 -2.59 -42.51
C GLN A 32 -32.60 -3.55 -43.18
N SER A 33 -32.37 -4.86 -43.09
CA SER A 33 -33.43 -5.87 -42.95
C SER A 33 -32.82 -7.26 -42.67
N GLY A 34 -33.41 -7.99 -41.73
CA GLY A 34 -33.23 -9.43 -41.55
C GLY A 34 -32.14 -9.87 -40.56
N GLN A 35 -32.52 -10.06 -39.30
CA GLN A 35 -31.78 -10.91 -38.36
C GLN A 35 -31.74 -12.35 -38.89
N ASP A 36 -30.56 -12.88 -39.17
CA ASP A 36 -30.37 -14.29 -39.50
C ASP A 36 -29.54 -14.99 -38.42
N ASN A 37 -30.22 -15.91 -37.70
CA ASN A 37 -29.66 -16.84 -36.72
C ASN A 37 -28.50 -17.70 -37.28
N SER A 38 -28.29 -17.72 -38.60
CA SER A 38 -27.19 -18.46 -39.25
C SER A 38 -25.79 -17.88 -38.95
N THR A 39 -25.68 -16.59 -38.61
CA THR A 39 -24.36 -15.95 -38.35
C THR A 39 -23.78 -16.33 -36.99
N ARG A 40 -24.63 -16.45 -35.96
CA ARG A 40 -24.24 -16.97 -34.63
C ARG A 40 -23.85 -18.45 -34.69
N ALA A 41 -24.54 -19.24 -35.53
CA ALA A 41 -24.21 -20.65 -35.72
C ALA A 41 -22.85 -20.86 -36.40
N LYS A 42 -22.50 -20.01 -37.37
CA LYS A 42 -21.20 -20.09 -38.09
C LYS A 42 -20.01 -19.69 -37.23
N ILE A 43 -20.16 -18.72 -36.32
CA ILE A 43 -19.09 -18.35 -35.36
C ILE A 43 -18.86 -19.48 -34.35
N ARG A 44 -19.92 -20.19 -33.92
CA ARG A 44 -19.81 -21.34 -33.03
C ARG A 44 -19.10 -22.54 -33.68
N LEU A 45 -19.25 -22.72 -34.99
CA LEU A 45 -18.64 -23.82 -35.75
C LEU A 45 -17.16 -23.58 -36.09
N ALA A 46 -16.73 -22.32 -36.22
CA ALA A 46 -15.32 -22.00 -36.53
C ALA A 46 -14.38 -22.12 -35.30
N LEU A 47 -14.94 -22.03 -34.08
CA LEU A 47 -14.19 -22.20 -32.83
C LEU A 47 -14.05 -23.67 -32.40
N SER A 48 -14.70 -24.61 -33.08
CA SER A 48 -14.65 -26.04 -32.73
C SER A 48 -13.47 -26.80 -33.37
N ALA A 49 -12.61 -26.14 -34.15
CA ALA A 49 -11.47 -26.80 -34.81
C ALA A 49 -10.21 -26.92 -33.93
N HIS A 50 -10.22 -26.36 -32.72
CA HIS A 50 -9.22 -26.57 -31.66
C HIS A 50 -9.94 -26.77 -30.33
N SER A 51 -10.72 -27.86 -30.23
CA SER A 51 -11.43 -28.21 -28.99
C SER A 51 -10.42 -28.62 -27.92
N HIS A 52 -10.07 -27.69 -27.02
CA HIS A 52 -9.52 -28.06 -25.73
C HIS A 52 -10.52 -29.05 -25.08
N PRO A 53 -10.13 -30.31 -24.82
CA PRO A 53 -11.09 -31.40 -24.56
C PRO A 53 -11.90 -31.27 -23.25
N PHE A 54 -11.66 -30.21 -22.47
CA PHE A 54 -12.29 -29.96 -21.17
C PHE A 54 -12.94 -28.57 -21.04
N LEU A 55 -12.98 -27.75 -22.09
CA LEU A 55 -13.51 -26.38 -21.98
C LEU A 55 -15.02 -26.33 -22.24
N SER A 56 -15.84 -26.71 -21.26
CA SER A 56 -17.22 -26.21 -21.17
C SER A 56 -17.16 -24.82 -20.52
N ILE A 57 -17.45 -23.76 -21.27
CA ILE A 57 -17.59 -22.42 -20.69
C ILE A 57 -18.85 -22.47 -19.81
N PRO A 58 -18.74 -22.37 -18.47
CA PRO A 58 -19.90 -22.38 -17.59
C PRO A 58 -20.75 -21.12 -17.82
N ASP A 59 -22.05 -21.21 -17.55
CA ASP A 59 -22.90 -20.01 -17.48
C ASP A 59 -22.35 -19.05 -16.41
N SER A 60 -22.59 -17.75 -16.58
CA SER A 60 -22.13 -16.74 -15.62
C SER A 60 -22.76 -16.98 -14.25
N HIS A 61 -21.96 -17.30 -13.24
CA HIS A 61 -22.42 -17.44 -11.86
C HIS A 61 -22.67 -16.06 -11.21
N PRO A 62 -23.63 -15.94 -10.27
CA PRO A 62 -23.81 -14.72 -9.50
C PRO A 62 -22.54 -14.41 -8.67
N LEU A 63 -22.29 -13.13 -8.40
CA LEU A 63 -21.16 -12.72 -7.56
C LEU A 63 -21.36 -13.20 -6.12
N THR A 64 -20.40 -13.98 -5.65
CA THR A 64 -20.23 -14.50 -4.28
C THR A 64 -18.74 -14.51 -3.99
N ALA A 65 -18.34 -14.71 -2.74
CA ALA A 65 -16.91 -14.85 -2.40
C ALA A 65 -16.20 -15.97 -3.20
N LEU A 66 -16.92 -17.04 -3.55
CA LEU A 66 -16.36 -18.18 -4.30
C LEU A 66 -16.23 -17.91 -5.80
N THR A 67 -17.02 -16.98 -6.33
CA THR A 67 -17.11 -16.65 -7.76
C THR A 67 -16.48 -15.29 -8.09
N ALA A 68 -15.98 -14.58 -7.09
CA ALA A 68 -15.27 -13.32 -7.25
C ALA A 68 -13.98 -13.51 -8.07
N LEU A 69 -13.76 -12.61 -9.03
CA LEU A 69 -12.55 -12.61 -9.85
C LEU A 69 -11.31 -12.20 -9.04
N SER A 70 -11.47 -11.17 -8.20
CA SER A 70 -10.40 -10.70 -7.33
C SER A 70 -10.40 -11.48 -6.02
N PRO A 71 -9.23 -11.92 -5.51
CA PRO A 71 -9.17 -12.67 -4.26
C PRO A 71 -9.50 -11.80 -3.04
N VAL A 72 -9.36 -10.46 -3.13
CA VAL A 72 -9.68 -9.53 -2.03
C VAL A 72 -11.19 -9.45 -1.76
N ASP A 73 -12.02 -9.71 -2.77
CA ASP A 73 -13.48 -9.82 -2.65
C ASP A 73 -13.96 -11.27 -2.53
N GLY A 74 -13.04 -12.22 -2.60
CA GLY A 74 -13.32 -13.64 -2.54
C GLY A 74 -12.67 -14.32 -1.34
N ARG A 75 -11.61 -15.09 -1.61
CA ARG A 75 -10.87 -15.86 -0.58
C ARG A 75 -10.52 -15.04 0.67
N TYR A 76 -10.24 -13.74 0.50
CA TYR A 76 -9.75 -12.86 1.56
C TYR A 76 -10.77 -11.81 2.00
N GLU A 77 -12.02 -11.86 1.53
CA GLU A 77 -13.07 -10.89 1.85
C GLU A 77 -13.18 -10.59 3.35
N SER A 78 -13.19 -11.63 4.18
CA SER A 78 -13.37 -11.48 5.63
C SER A 78 -12.21 -10.76 6.33
N LYS A 79 -11.05 -10.66 5.67
CA LYS A 79 -9.84 -10.00 6.20
C LYS A 79 -9.75 -8.53 5.79
N VAL A 80 -10.47 -8.12 4.76
CA VAL A 80 -10.42 -6.75 4.21
C VAL A 80 -11.77 -6.06 4.20
N SER A 81 -12.81 -6.68 4.77
CA SER A 81 -14.16 -6.14 4.82
C SER A 81 -14.23 -4.74 5.46
N ALA A 82 -13.32 -4.44 6.39
CA ALA A 82 -13.18 -3.11 7.00
C ALA A 82 -12.88 -1.98 6.00
N LEU A 83 -12.39 -2.29 4.79
CA LEU A 83 -12.13 -1.31 3.75
C LEU A 83 -13.34 -1.02 2.84
N ARG A 84 -14.36 -1.88 2.86
CA ARG A 84 -15.55 -1.72 2.01
C ARG A 84 -16.35 -0.44 2.28
N PRO A 85 -16.50 0.03 3.53
CA PRO A 85 -17.15 1.32 3.81
C PRO A 85 -16.44 2.53 3.20
N PHE A 86 -15.19 2.37 2.73
CA PHE A 86 -14.35 3.45 2.22
C PHE A 86 -14.07 3.35 0.72
N PHE A 87 -13.81 2.16 0.17
CA PHE A 87 -13.33 2.04 -1.24
C PHE A 87 -14.27 1.30 -2.19
N SER A 88 -15.46 0.92 -1.74
CA SER A 88 -16.46 0.32 -2.65
C SER A 88 -17.17 1.39 -3.49
N GLU A 89 -17.85 0.97 -4.56
CA GLU A 89 -18.74 1.86 -5.33
C GLU A 89 -19.81 2.49 -4.44
N PHE A 90 -20.35 1.71 -3.50
CA PHE A 90 -21.28 2.19 -2.48
C PHE A 90 -20.66 3.33 -1.64
N ALA A 91 -19.42 3.14 -1.19
CA ALA A 91 -18.71 4.16 -0.43
C ALA A 91 -18.49 5.43 -1.26
N LEU A 92 -18.04 5.30 -2.50
CA LEU A 92 -17.82 6.44 -3.38
C LEU A 92 -19.12 7.25 -3.58
N ILE A 93 -20.25 6.59 -3.79
CA ILE A 93 -21.55 7.27 -3.89
C ILE A 93 -21.91 7.97 -2.59
N ARG A 94 -21.73 7.30 -1.43
CA ARG A 94 -22.01 7.87 -0.11
C ARG A 94 -21.17 9.11 0.19
N TYR A 95 -19.87 9.08 -0.08
CA TYR A 95 -18.99 10.24 0.13
C TYR A 95 -19.32 11.38 -0.83
N ARG A 96 -19.63 11.09 -2.10
CA ARG A 96 -20.08 12.12 -3.05
C ARG A 96 -21.39 12.78 -2.61
N LEU A 97 -22.36 12.00 -2.15
CA LEU A 97 -23.60 12.51 -1.57
C LEU A 97 -23.33 13.39 -0.33
N THR A 98 -22.38 12.98 0.51
CA THR A 98 -21.96 13.77 1.67
C THR A 98 -21.39 15.12 1.24
N VAL A 99 -20.49 15.16 0.26
CA VAL A 99 -19.91 16.41 -0.25
C VAL A 99 -20.99 17.34 -0.84
N GLU A 100 -21.94 16.81 -1.62
CA GLU A 100 -23.07 17.60 -2.17
C GLU A 100 -23.94 18.20 -1.07
N ALA A 101 -24.32 17.40 -0.06
CA ALA A 101 -25.12 17.87 1.05
C ALA A 101 -24.40 18.96 1.86
N ARG A 102 -23.12 18.75 2.17
CA ARG A 102 -22.29 19.74 2.87
C ARG A 102 -22.07 21.00 2.06
N TRP A 103 -22.03 20.91 0.73
CA TRP A 103 -21.92 22.09 -0.12
C TRP A 103 -23.19 22.95 -0.06
N LEU A 104 -24.37 22.34 -0.10
CA LEU A 104 -25.63 23.07 0.06
C LEU A 104 -25.73 23.77 1.43
N GLU A 105 -25.29 23.09 2.50
CA GLU A 105 -25.18 23.69 3.84
C GLU A 105 -24.19 24.86 3.87
N ALA A 106 -23.05 24.76 3.17
CA ALA A 106 -22.06 25.82 3.09
C ALA A 106 -22.59 27.06 2.34
N LEU A 107 -23.38 26.85 1.28
CA LEU A 107 -24.07 27.94 0.58
C LEU A 107 -25.08 28.64 1.49
N GLY A 108 -25.90 27.88 2.24
CA GLY A 108 -26.84 28.47 3.20
C GLY A 108 -26.18 29.20 4.37
N ALA A 109 -24.94 28.84 4.73
CA ALA A 109 -24.16 29.56 5.73
C ALA A 109 -23.54 30.88 5.20
N CYS A 110 -23.64 31.16 3.90
CA CYS A 110 -23.14 32.38 3.28
C CYS A 110 -24.25 33.44 3.21
N ASN A 111 -24.19 34.45 4.09
CA ASN A 111 -25.20 35.52 4.14
C ASN A 111 -25.33 36.33 2.83
N ASP A 112 -24.30 36.32 1.99
CA ASP A 112 -24.27 37.05 0.73
C ASP A 112 -24.86 36.25 -0.45
N ILE A 113 -25.45 35.07 -0.19
CA ILE A 113 -26.22 34.25 -1.14
C ILE A 113 -27.69 34.21 -0.65
N PRO A 114 -28.49 35.28 -0.88
CA PRO A 114 -29.80 35.43 -0.28
C PRO A 114 -30.85 34.42 -0.77
N GLU A 115 -30.63 33.82 -1.94
CA GLU A 115 -31.48 32.75 -2.47
C GLU A 115 -31.40 31.45 -1.66
N VAL A 116 -30.33 31.26 -0.90
CA VAL A 116 -30.14 30.12 0.01
C VAL A 116 -30.04 30.64 1.43
N ALA A 117 -31.19 30.80 2.09
CA ALA A 117 -31.22 31.19 3.49
C ALA A 117 -30.50 30.14 4.37
N PRO A 118 -30.00 30.54 5.56
CA PRO A 118 -29.46 29.59 6.53
C PRO A 118 -30.44 28.46 6.82
N LEU A 119 -29.97 27.22 6.60
CA LEU A 119 -30.81 26.05 6.74
C LEU A 119 -31.29 25.88 8.18
N SER A 120 -32.57 25.55 8.34
CA SER A 120 -33.15 25.21 9.63
C SER A 120 -32.47 23.96 10.22
N THR A 121 -32.61 23.79 11.54
CA THR A 121 -32.15 22.58 12.22
C THR A 121 -32.81 21.32 11.64
N SER A 122 -34.07 21.42 11.17
CA SER A 122 -34.79 20.30 10.55
C SER A 122 -34.21 19.95 9.18
N ALA A 123 -33.94 20.94 8.34
CA ALA A 123 -33.35 20.72 7.02
C ALA A 123 -31.92 20.17 7.12
N THR A 124 -31.12 20.69 8.05
CA THR A 124 -29.77 20.18 8.33
C THR A 124 -29.83 18.73 8.83
N ALA A 125 -30.70 18.43 9.81
CA ALA A 125 -30.86 17.07 10.32
C ALA A 125 -31.36 16.09 9.24
N PHE A 126 -32.17 16.55 8.28
CA PHE A 126 -32.60 15.74 7.14
C PHE A 126 -31.42 15.37 6.23
N LEU A 127 -30.57 16.35 5.87
CA LEU A 127 -29.38 16.12 5.04
C LEU A 127 -28.38 15.17 5.73
N GLU A 128 -28.15 15.37 7.04
CA GLU A 128 -27.32 14.47 7.85
C GLU A 128 -27.88 13.05 7.90
N ALA A 129 -29.19 12.91 8.15
CA ALA A 129 -29.83 11.60 8.16
C ALA A 129 -29.76 10.90 6.80
N LEU A 130 -29.79 11.66 5.70
CA LEU A 130 -29.67 11.12 4.34
C LEU A 130 -28.27 10.56 4.07
N THR A 131 -27.23 11.19 4.61
CA THR A 131 -25.84 10.71 4.46
C THR A 131 -25.52 9.57 5.42
N ASP A 132 -25.98 9.65 6.67
CA ASP A 132 -25.66 8.69 7.73
C ASP A 132 -26.41 7.37 7.57
N ASN A 133 -27.65 7.42 7.08
CA ASN A 133 -28.50 6.25 6.85
C ASN A 133 -28.52 5.80 5.38
N PHE A 134 -27.57 6.28 4.56
CA PHE A 134 -27.49 5.90 3.15
C PHE A 134 -27.41 4.39 2.99
N SER A 135 -28.35 3.81 2.25
CA SER A 135 -28.55 2.35 2.17
C SER A 135 -28.12 1.77 0.82
N ILE A 136 -27.99 0.44 0.77
CA ILE A 136 -27.74 -0.29 -0.49
C ILE A 136 -28.86 -0.03 -1.51
N GLU A 137 -30.09 0.18 -1.04
CA GLU A 137 -31.21 0.46 -1.93
C GLU A 137 -31.10 1.87 -2.54
N ASP A 138 -30.70 2.86 -1.74
CA ASP A 138 -30.40 4.20 -2.24
C ASP A 138 -29.29 4.18 -3.29
N ALA A 139 -28.22 3.42 -3.05
CA ALA A 139 -27.14 3.25 -4.01
C ALA A 139 -27.62 2.62 -5.33
N LYS A 140 -28.54 1.64 -5.28
CA LYS A 140 -29.14 1.09 -6.51
C LYS A 140 -29.98 2.12 -7.25
N GLN A 141 -30.72 2.97 -6.53
CA GLN A 141 -31.48 4.07 -7.15
C GLN A 141 -30.55 5.03 -7.89
N VAL A 142 -29.42 5.40 -7.28
CA VAL A 142 -28.39 6.20 -7.96
C VAL A 142 -27.89 5.50 -9.23
N LYS A 143 -27.59 4.18 -9.19
CA LYS A 143 -27.16 3.44 -10.39
C LYS A 143 -28.26 3.34 -11.46
N GLU A 144 -29.53 3.30 -11.08
CA GLU A 144 -30.64 3.31 -12.04
C GLU A 144 -30.75 4.67 -12.75
N ILE A 145 -30.61 5.77 -12.02
CA ILE A 145 -30.53 7.12 -12.61
C ILE A 145 -29.30 7.23 -13.53
N GLU A 146 -28.16 6.68 -13.11
CA GLU A 146 -26.92 6.64 -13.91
C GLU A 146 -27.12 5.89 -15.23
N ARG A 147 -27.94 4.85 -15.27
CA ARG A 147 -28.25 4.12 -16.50
C ARG A 147 -28.88 5.00 -17.58
N THR A 148 -29.63 6.03 -17.18
CA THR A 148 -30.22 7.02 -18.08
C THR A 148 -29.24 8.15 -18.42
N THR A 149 -28.50 8.66 -17.43
CA THR A 149 -27.62 9.82 -17.61
C THR A 149 -26.25 9.47 -18.21
N ASN A 150 -25.81 8.23 -18.07
CA ASN A 150 -24.45 7.74 -18.34
C ASN A 150 -23.36 8.60 -17.67
N HIS A 151 -23.69 9.18 -16.50
CA HIS A 151 -22.82 10.07 -15.73
C HIS A 151 -23.09 9.94 -14.23
N ASP A 152 -22.13 9.40 -13.49
CA ASP A 152 -22.30 9.04 -12.08
C ASP A 152 -22.58 10.23 -11.14
N VAL A 153 -21.83 11.33 -11.23
CA VAL A 153 -22.08 12.51 -10.36
C VAL A 153 -23.42 13.19 -10.67
N LYS A 154 -23.83 13.26 -11.95
CA LYS A 154 -25.14 13.80 -12.31
C LYS A 154 -26.29 12.94 -11.77
N ALA A 155 -26.09 11.63 -11.67
CA ALA A 155 -27.06 10.75 -11.03
C ALA A 155 -27.22 11.03 -9.53
N ILE A 156 -26.14 11.44 -8.85
CA ILE A 156 -26.19 11.84 -7.44
C ILE A 156 -26.93 13.16 -7.26
N GLU A 157 -26.70 14.14 -8.14
CA GLU A 157 -27.46 15.40 -8.14
C GLU A 157 -28.97 15.14 -8.27
N TYR A 158 -29.37 14.30 -9.24
CA TYR A 158 -30.78 13.95 -9.42
C TYR A 158 -31.35 13.12 -8.27
N PHE A 159 -30.57 12.20 -7.71
CA PHE A 159 -30.97 11.46 -6.52
C PHE A 159 -31.24 12.43 -5.36
N LEU A 160 -30.33 13.37 -5.08
CA LEU A 160 -30.50 14.33 -3.99
C LEU A 160 -31.72 15.23 -4.24
N LYS A 161 -31.93 15.71 -5.48
CA LYS A 161 -33.13 16.47 -5.86
C LYS A 161 -34.42 15.67 -5.61
N GLN A 162 -34.46 14.39 -5.97
CA GLN A 162 -35.61 13.52 -5.69
C GLN A 162 -35.82 13.30 -4.18
N ARG A 163 -34.73 13.19 -3.40
CA ARG A 163 -34.84 12.94 -1.96
C ARG A 163 -35.35 14.14 -1.18
N VAL A 164 -35.07 15.36 -1.62
CA VAL A 164 -35.57 16.59 -0.99
C VAL A 164 -37.00 16.96 -1.41
N GLU A 165 -37.62 16.24 -2.36
CA GLU A 165 -39.03 16.44 -2.68
C GLU A 165 -39.91 16.20 -1.45
N GLY A 166 -40.76 17.17 -1.11
CA GLY A 166 -41.59 17.14 0.08
C GLY A 166 -40.98 17.82 1.31
N GLU A 167 -39.67 18.04 1.33
CA GLU A 167 -39.00 18.90 2.32
C GLU A 167 -39.03 20.34 1.81
N LYS A 168 -40.10 21.08 2.14
CA LYS A 168 -40.43 22.38 1.52
C LYS A 168 -39.22 23.34 1.43
N GLU A 169 -38.48 23.49 2.51
CA GLU A 169 -37.31 24.38 2.59
C GLU A 169 -36.20 23.96 1.61
N LEU A 170 -35.84 22.67 1.57
CA LEU A 170 -34.80 22.15 0.68
C LEU A 170 -35.26 22.10 -0.78
N GLN A 171 -36.55 21.86 -1.00
CA GLN A 171 -37.13 21.82 -2.34
C GLN A 171 -37.10 23.20 -3.01
N GLU A 172 -37.34 24.28 -2.26
CA GLU A 172 -37.28 25.66 -2.76
C GLU A 172 -35.89 26.04 -3.27
N ILE A 173 -34.83 25.46 -2.68
CA ILE A 173 -33.43 25.69 -3.07
C ILE A 173 -32.82 24.52 -3.85
N SER A 174 -33.63 23.59 -4.35
CA SER A 174 -33.14 22.34 -4.97
C SER A 174 -32.22 22.57 -6.18
N GLU A 175 -32.36 23.68 -6.90
CA GLU A 175 -31.46 24.07 -8.00
C GLU A 175 -30.08 24.59 -7.55
N PHE A 176 -29.88 24.79 -6.24
CA PHE A 176 -28.57 25.05 -5.65
C PHE A 176 -27.78 23.78 -5.31
N ILE A 177 -28.41 22.60 -5.42
CA ILE A 177 -27.68 21.32 -5.39
C ILE A 177 -26.74 21.30 -6.60
N HIS A 178 -25.45 21.02 -6.36
CA HIS A 178 -24.38 21.10 -7.37
C HIS A 178 -24.10 22.50 -7.94
N PHE A 179 -24.50 23.58 -7.24
CA PHE A 179 -24.31 24.95 -7.73
C PHE A 179 -22.84 25.31 -7.92
N GLY A 180 -22.49 25.80 -9.13
CA GLY A 180 -21.13 26.22 -9.49
C GLY A 180 -20.13 25.08 -9.68
N CYS A 181 -20.47 23.87 -9.23
CA CYS A 181 -19.60 22.71 -9.19
C CYS A 181 -19.24 22.17 -10.58
N THR A 182 -18.11 21.47 -10.64
CA THR A 182 -17.86 20.41 -11.61
C THR A 182 -17.84 19.05 -10.91
N SER A 183 -18.03 17.96 -11.64
CA SER A 183 -18.02 16.61 -11.06
C SER A 183 -16.75 16.28 -10.28
N GLU A 184 -15.60 16.86 -10.67
CA GLU A 184 -14.35 16.66 -9.94
C GLU A 184 -14.20 17.50 -8.68
N ASP A 185 -15.01 18.54 -8.47
CA ASP A 185 -15.11 19.17 -7.14
C ASP A 185 -15.67 18.15 -6.14
N ILE A 186 -16.63 17.33 -6.56
CA ILE A 186 -17.24 16.28 -5.74
C ILE A 186 -16.34 15.06 -5.64
N ASN A 187 -15.78 14.58 -6.76
CA ASN A 187 -14.96 13.37 -6.77
C ASN A 187 -13.69 13.50 -5.95
N ASN A 188 -12.93 14.59 -6.11
CA ASN A 188 -11.66 14.72 -5.41
C ASN A 188 -11.86 14.76 -3.89
N LEU A 189 -12.88 15.48 -3.41
CA LEU A 189 -13.21 15.55 -1.99
C LEU A 189 -13.72 14.21 -1.46
N ALA A 190 -14.54 13.50 -2.25
CA ALA A 190 -14.96 12.16 -1.89
C ALA A 190 -13.76 11.20 -1.74
N TYR A 191 -12.84 11.17 -2.70
CA TYR A 191 -11.63 10.35 -2.61
C TYR A 191 -10.70 10.76 -1.47
N ALA A 192 -10.55 12.06 -1.23
CA ALA A 192 -9.76 12.58 -0.11
C ALA A 192 -10.32 12.11 1.23
N LEU A 193 -11.63 12.21 1.44
CA LEU A 193 -12.30 11.68 2.64
C LEU A 193 -12.19 10.16 2.76
N MET A 194 -12.39 9.42 1.66
CA MET A 194 -12.22 7.96 1.64
C MET A 194 -10.81 7.54 2.06
N LEU A 195 -9.78 8.24 1.57
CA LEU A 195 -8.38 7.99 1.91
C LEU A 195 -8.06 8.34 3.36
N LEU A 196 -8.54 9.50 3.83
CA LEU A 196 -8.36 9.95 5.21
C LEU A 196 -8.96 8.95 6.19
N ASP A 197 -10.24 8.60 5.99
CA ASP A 197 -10.95 7.68 6.89
C ASP A 197 -10.35 6.28 6.87
N ALA A 198 -10.00 5.74 5.68
CA ALA A 198 -9.37 4.43 5.60
C ALA A 198 -7.96 4.43 6.22
N ARG A 199 -7.20 5.51 6.08
CA ARG A 199 -5.88 5.66 6.71
C ARG A 199 -5.99 5.63 8.22
N GLU A 200 -6.86 6.47 8.80
CA GLU A 200 -7.02 6.61 10.25
C GLU A 200 -7.72 5.41 10.90
N ALA A 201 -8.78 4.89 10.29
CA ALA A 201 -9.62 3.86 10.89
C ALA A 201 -9.07 2.43 10.69
N VAL A 202 -8.28 2.20 9.63
CA VAL A 202 -7.89 0.83 9.24
C VAL A 202 -6.38 0.67 9.17
N ILE A 203 -5.70 1.47 8.34
CA ILE A 203 -4.30 1.23 8.00
C ILE A 203 -3.36 1.57 9.16
N LEU A 204 -3.47 2.78 9.72
CA LEU A 204 -2.62 3.19 10.85
C LEU A 204 -2.80 2.26 12.07
N PRO A 205 -4.03 1.89 12.48
CA PRO A 205 -4.23 0.91 13.54
C PRO A 205 -3.62 -0.46 13.26
N ALA A 206 -3.64 -0.94 12.00
CA ALA A 206 -3.01 -2.20 11.64
C ALA A 206 -1.48 -2.15 11.77
N ILE A 207 -0.86 -1.05 11.32
CA ILE A 207 0.58 -0.80 11.49
C ILE A 207 0.93 -0.69 12.98
N ASP A 208 0.13 0.05 13.77
CA ASP A 208 0.36 0.22 15.20
C ASP A 208 0.25 -1.10 15.97
N ARG A 209 -0.69 -1.99 15.59
CA ARG A 209 -0.79 -3.36 16.11
C ARG A 209 0.44 -4.20 15.77
N LEU A 210 0.94 -4.13 14.54
CA LEU A 210 2.15 -4.83 14.13
C LEU A 210 3.35 -4.39 14.98
N ILE A 211 3.57 -3.08 15.08
CA ILE A 211 4.68 -2.52 15.85
C ILE A 211 4.57 -2.91 17.33
N SER A 212 3.38 -2.78 17.92
CA SER A 212 3.17 -3.18 19.32
C SER A 212 3.42 -4.67 19.55
N THR A 213 3.06 -5.52 18.59
CA THR A 213 3.30 -6.97 18.66
C THR A 213 4.79 -7.30 18.56
N LEU A 214 5.50 -6.64 17.64
CA LEU A 214 6.95 -6.77 17.53
C LEU A 214 7.66 -6.27 18.80
N CYS A 215 7.24 -5.15 19.39
CA CYS A 215 7.78 -4.68 20.66
C CYS A 215 7.61 -5.73 21.78
N ARG A 216 6.41 -6.29 21.92
CA ARG A 216 6.14 -7.35 22.91
C ARG A 216 7.01 -8.59 22.70
N LEU A 217 7.27 -8.96 21.44
CA LEU A 217 8.16 -10.07 21.11
C LEU A 217 9.63 -9.72 21.38
N ALA A 218 10.07 -8.51 21.05
CA ALA A 218 11.46 -8.08 21.12
C ALA A 218 11.96 -7.87 22.56
N ILE A 219 11.13 -7.33 23.45
CA ILE A 219 11.50 -7.01 24.84
C ILE A 219 12.13 -8.21 25.60
N PRO A 220 11.46 -9.37 25.69
CA PRO A 220 12.04 -10.52 26.38
C PRO A 220 13.27 -11.10 25.66
N LEU A 221 13.46 -10.80 24.38
CA LEU A 221 14.55 -11.30 23.54
C LEU A 221 15.75 -10.36 23.46
N THR A 222 15.71 -9.21 24.16
CA THR A 222 16.81 -8.24 24.17
C THR A 222 18.14 -8.84 24.60
N GLN A 223 18.12 -9.82 25.49
CA GLN A 223 19.29 -10.51 26.02
C GLN A 223 19.59 -11.85 25.33
N GLU A 224 18.76 -12.31 24.40
CA GLU A 224 18.90 -13.62 23.74
C GLU A 224 19.99 -13.54 22.65
N PRO A 225 21.19 -14.10 22.84
CA PRO A 225 22.28 -13.99 21.87
C PRO A 225 21.97 -14.76 20.60
N MET A 226 22.38 -14.21 19.45
CA MET A 226 22.16 -14.82 18.15
C MET A 226 23.40 -14.67 17.28
N LEU A 227 23.78 -15.73 16.58
CA LEU A 227 24.79 -15.67 15.54
C LEU A 227 24.27 -14.84 14.36
N ALA A 228 24.85 -13.67 14.12
CA ALA A 228 24.48 -12.86 12.97
C ALA A 228 24.94 -13.51 11.67
N ARG A 229 24.30 -13.12 10.56
CA ARG A 229 24.68 -13.58 9.22
C ARG A 229 24.86 -12.41 8.28
N THR A 230 26.05 -12.31 7.70
CA THR A 230 26.35 -11.36 6.62
C THR A 230 26.71 -12.14 5.38
N HIS A 231 26.08 -11.84 4.24
CA HIS A 231 26.20 -12.65 3.02
C HIS A 231 25.81 -14.12 3.24
N GLY A 232 24.90 -14.37 4.20
CA GLY A 232 24.49 -15.72 4.60
C GLY A 232 25.53 -16.51 5.41
N GLN A 233 26.68 -15.93 5.76
CA GLN A 233 27.75 -16.58 6.51
C GLN A 233 27.77 -16.15 7.98
N PRO A 234 28.23 -17.02 8.92
CA PRO A 234 28.48 -16.65 10.31
C PRO A 234 29.26 -15.34 10.46
N ALA A 235 28.76 -14.44 11.32
CA ALA A 235 29.33 -13.13 11.58
C ALA A 235 29.26 -12.77 13.08
N SER A 236 29.81 -11.62 13.45
CA SER A 236 29.84 -11.13 14.83
C SER A 236 28.45 -11.18 15.48
N PRO A 237 28.29 -11.81 16.65
CA PRO A 237 26.99 -12.03 17.29
C PRO A 237 26.21 -10.75 17.59
N THR A 238 24.88 -10.88 17.61
CA THR A 238 23.89 -9.86 17.97
C THR A 238 22.94 -10.45 19.04
N THR A 239 21.82 -9.78 19.32
CA THR A 239 20.71 -10.40 20.05
C THR A 239 19.44 -10.41 19.20
N LEU A 240 18.60 -11.43 19.38
CA LEU A 240 17.38 -11.58 18.59
C LEU A 240 16.43 -10.37 18.78
N GLY A 241 16.30 -9.88 20.01
CA GLY A 241 15.53 -8.67 20.30
C GLY A 241 16.09 -7.41 19.64
N LYS A 242 17.42 -7.33 19.45
CA LYS A 242 18.05 -6.22 18.74
C LYS A 242 17.74 -6.23 17.24
N GLU A 243 17.67 -7.40 16.62
CA GLU A 243 17.27 -7.50 15.20
C GLU A 243 15.80 -7.13 14.99
N LEU A 244 14.91 -7.54 15.90
CA LEU A 244 13.52 -7.07 15.88
C LEU A 244 13.41 -5.55 16.13
N ALA A 245 14.22 -4.99 17.03
CA ALA A 245 14.28 -3.55 17.27
C ALA A 245 14.70 -2.74 16.04
N ASN A 246 15.58 -3.28 15.18
CA ASN A 246 15.93 -2.64 13.90
C ASN A 246 14.70 -2.47 13.00
N VAL A 247 13.88 -3.52 12.88
CA VAL A 247 12.65 -3.49 12.08
C VAL A 247 11.64 -2.51 12.66
N ILE A 248 11.44 -2.54 13.98
CA ILE A 248 10.54 -1.62 14.68
C ILE A 248 10.94 -0.16 14.43
N ALA A 249 12.23 0.18 14.51
CA ALA A 249 12.71 1.54 14.24
C ALA A 249 12.36 2.02 12.82
N ARG A 250 12.47 1.13 11.82
CA ARG A 250 12.10 1.44 10.43
C ARG A 250 10.58 1.59 10.28
N LEU A 251 9.80 0.71 10.91
CA LEU A 251 8.34 0.76 10.86
C LEU A 251 7.78 2.01 11.54
N GLU A 252 8.32 2.44 12.69
CA GLU A 252 7.90 3.68 13.36
C GLU A 252 8.10 4.91 12.46
N HIS A 253 9.25 4.96 11.78
CA HIS A 253 9.50 6.02 10.82
C HIS A 253 8.52 5.97 9.64
N ALA A 254 8.30 4.80 9.04
CA ALA A 254 7.37 4.62 7.93
C ALA A 254 5.92 4.95 8.34
N ARG A 255 5.48 4.51 9.52
CA ARG A 255 4.19 4.85 10.13
C ARG A 255 4.02 6.35 10.29
N SER A 256 5.04 7.05 10.77
CA SER A 256 5.00 8.51 10.88
C SER A 256 4.86 9.18 9.51
N GLN A 257 5.50 8.66 8.47
CA GLN A 257 5.35 9.18 7.11
C GLN A 257 3.92 8.97 6.58
N VAL A 258 3.34 7.78 6.76
CA VAL A 258 1.95 7.51 6.36
C VAL A 258 0.99 8.48 7.05
N ALA A 259 1.13 8.68 8.37
CA ALA A 259 0.26 9.55 9.15
C ALA A 259 0.40 11.05 8.80
N LYS A 260 1.61 11.49 8.43
CA LYS A 260 1.90 12.89 8.11
C LYS A 260 1.61 13.27 6.66
N THR A 261 1.32 12.31 5.78
CA THR A 261 0.98 12.63 4.40
C THR A 261 -0.25 13.54 4.38
N ALA A 262 -0.09 14.73 3.81
CA ALA A 262 -1.21 15.63 3.57
C ALA A 262 -2.22 14.93 2.65
N ILE A 263 -3.51 15.20 2.85
CA ILE A 263 -4.57 14.77 1.93
C ILE A 263 -5.34 16.02 1.60
N ARG A 264 -4.95 16.67 0.50
CA ARG A 264 -5.60 17.89 0.05
C ARG A 264 -6.85 17.63 -0.77
N GLY A 265 -7.76 18.58 -0.67
CA GLY A 265 -8.95 18.70 -1.50
C GLY A 265 -8.98 20.04 -2.23
N LYS A 266 -9.69 20.09 -3.35
CA LYS A 266 -9.93 21.32 -4.12
C LYS A 266 -11.43 21.52 -4.35
N PHE A 267 -11.85 22.76 -4.53
CA PHE A 267 -13.24 23.08 -4.89
C PHE A 267 -13.32 24.39 -5.67
N ASN A 268 -13.21 24.36 -6.99
CA ASN A 268 -12.99 25.57 -7.79
C ASN A 268 -13.56 25.52 -9.22
N GLY A 269 -14.48 24.59 -9.47
CA GLY A 269 -15.26 24.53 -10.71
C GLY A 269 -14.52 23.91 -11.88
N ALA A 270 -15.07 24.14 -13.08
CA ALA A 270 -14.77 23.36 -14.28
C ALA A 270 -13.30 23.31 -14.71
N VAL A 271 -12.50 24.35 -14.46
CA VAL A 271 -11.09 24.41 -14.88
C VAL A 271 -10.18 25.09 -13.84
N GLY A 272 -10.63 25.19 -12.58
CA GLY A 272 -9.81 25.74 -11.50
C GLY A 272 -9.96 27.24 -11.23
N ASN A 273 -10.88 27.95 -11.91
CA ASN A 273 -10.94 29.42 -11.87
C ASN A 273 -12.30 30.00 -11.43
N PHE A 274 -13.17 29.21 -10.81
CA PHE A 274 -14.47 29.68 -10.31
C PHE A 274 -15.40 30.34 -11.36
N ASN A 275 -15.22 30.05 -12.66
CA ASN A 275 -15.91 30.78 -13.73
C ASN A 275 -17.44 30.83 -13.57
N ALA A 276 -18.06 29.69 -13.27
CA ALA A 276 -19.52 29.60 -13.08
C ALA A 276 -19.97 30.35 -11.82
N HIS A 277 -19.20 30.22 -10.74
CA HIS A 277 -19.44 30.89 -9.47
C HIS A 277 -19.41 32.42 -9.63
N LEU A 278 -18.33 32.96 -10.22
CA LEU A 278 -18.15 34.39 -10.48
C LEU A 278 -19.11 34.96 -11.52
N ALA A 279 -19.62 34.14 -12.44
CA ALA A 279 -20.64 34.58 -13.38
C ALA A 279 -22.00 34.83 -12.70
N ALA A 280 -22.31 34.06 -11.65
CA ALA A 280 -23.54 34.21 -10.88
C ALA A 280 -23.40 35.21 -9.72
N TYR A 281 -22.28 35.16 -9.00
CA TYR A 281 -21.96 36.04 -7.88
C TYR A 281 -20.54 36.61 -8.04
N PRO A 282 -20.40 37.74 -8.77
CA PRO A 282 -19.09 38.31 -9.11
C PRO A 282 -18.35 38.95 -7.94
N ASP A 283 -19.08 39.36 -6.90
CA ASP A 283 -18.54 40.11 -5.76
C ASP A 283 -18.12 39.20 -4.59
N LEU A 284 -18.40 37.89 -4.65
CA LEU A 284 -18.02 36.95 -3.61
C LEU A 284 -16.58 36.47 -3.76
N ASP A 285 -15.89 36.38 -2.62
CA ASP A 285 -14.57 35.75 -2.54
C ASP A 285 -14.71 34.22 -2.49
N TRP A 286 -14.92 33.64 -3.68
CA TRP A 286 -15.06 32.19 -3.84
C TRP A 286 -13.81 31.39 -3.44
N ALA A 287 -12.62 32.00 -3.45
CA ALA A 287 -11.41 31.33 -2.99
C ALA A 287 -11.45 31.14 -1.47
N THR A 288 -11.86 32.16 -0.72
CA THR A 288 -12.06 32.06 0.74
C THR A 288 -13.21 31.09 1.08
N ILE A 289 -14.33 31.13 0.36
CA ILE A 289 -15.45 30.19 0.54
C ILE A 289 -15.00 28.74 0.28
N SER A 290 -14.26 28.51 -0.80
CA SER A 290 -13.68 27.20 -1.16
C SER A 290 -12.75 26.68 -0.08
N CYS A 291 -11.81 27.50 0.37
CA CYS A 291 -10.88 27.15 1.45
C CYS A 291 -11.64 26.74 2.71
N GLY A 292 -12.57 27.59 3.16
CA GLY A 292 -13.37 27.31 4.35
C GLY A 292 -14.27 26.08 4.21
N PHE A 293 -14.76 25.77 3.00
CA PHE A 293 -15.54 24.56 2.75
C PHE A 293 -14.66 23.29 2.86
N VAL A 294 -13.51 23.26 2.18
CA VAL A 294 -12.60 22.11 2.20
C VAL A 294 -12.05 21.86 3.62
N GLU A 295 -11.65 22.91 4.34
CA GLU A 295 -11.13 22.79 5.70
C GLU A 295 -12.21 22.33 6.70
N LYS A 296 -13.48 22.73 6.51
CA LYS A 296 -14.61 22.23 7.33
C LYS A 296 -14.85 20.73 7.15
N LEU A 297 -14.46 20.16 6.00
CA LEU A 297 -14.50 18.70 5.78
C LEU A 297 -13.31 17.98 6.45
N GLY A 298 -12.39 18.69 7.10
CA GLY A 298 -11.20 18.12 7.74
C GLY A 298 -10.06 17.85 6.77
N LEU A 299 -10.06 18.49 5.59
CA LEU A 299 -9.04 18.33 4.55
C LEU A 299 -8.17 19.58 4.44
N ASP A 300 -6.92 19.41 4.00
CA ASP A 300 -6.07 20.54 3.64
C ASP A 300 -6.55 21.13 2.29
N TRP A 301 -6.52 22.46 2.14
CA TRP A 301 -6.96 23.09 0.88
C TRP A 301 -5.87 23.14 -0.19
N GLN A 302 -6.21 22.76 -1.43
CA GLN A 302 -5.38 22.94 -2.63
C GLN A 302 -5.88 24.15 -3.42
N PRO A 303 -5.18 25.32 -3.36
CA PRO A 303 -5.64 26.54 -4.02
C PRO A 303 -5.57 26.49 -5.55
N MET A 304 -4.57 25.80 -6.10
CA MET A 304 -4.24 25.87 -7.53
C MET A 304 -4.37 24.51 -8.17
N THR A 305 -5.41 24.34 -8.97
CA THR A 305 -5.64 23.11 -9.71
C THR A 305 -6.11 23.39 -11.13
N THR A 306 -6.14 22.36 -11.95
CA THR A 306 -6.94 22.36 -13.16
C THR A 306 -8.36 21.92 -12.80
N GLN A 307 -9.01 21.13 -13.65
CA GLN A 307 -10.29 20.55 -13.33
C GLN A 307 -10.21 19.45 -12.25
N ILE A 308 -9.06 18.79 -12.09
CA ILE A 308 -8.81 17.73 -11.10
C ILE A 308 -7.87 18.24 -10.00
N GLU A 309 -7.95 17.65 -8.80
CA GLU A 309 -6.81 17.69 -7.86
C GLU A 309 -5.63 16.93 -8.51
N PRO A 310 -4.37 17.42 -8.41
CA PRO A 310 -3.24 16.84 -9.14
C PRO A 310 -2.79 15.45 -8.69
N HIS A 311 -3.37 14.86 -7.65
CA HIS A 311 -3.09 13.52 -7.13
C HIS A 311 -1.68 13.32 -6.55
N ASP A 312 -0.92 14.40 -6.33
CA ASP A 312 0.45 14.35 -5.79
C ASP A 312 0.48 13.83 -4.34
N ASP A 313 -0.53 14.19 -3.55
CA ASP A 313 -0.69 13.71 -2.17
C ASP A 313 -1.05 12.21 -2.14
N ILE A 314 -1.85 11.74 -3.11
CA ILE A 314 -2.14 10.31 -3.29
C ILE A 314 -0.84 9.55 -3.61
N ALA A 315 -0.03 10.06 -4.55
CA ALA A 315 1.25 9.46 -4.88
C ALA A 315 2.21 9.43 -3.67
N THR A 316 2.21 10.50 -2.86
CA THR A 316 2.98 10.58 -1.61
C THR A 316 2.54 9.50 -0.61
N LEU A 317 1.23 9.30 -0.45
CA LEU A 317 0.68 8.26 0.41
C LEU A 317 1.03 6.86 -0.10
N CYS A 318 0.90 6.63 -1.41
CA CYS A 318 1.31 5.38 -2.05
C CYS A 318 2.78 5.05 -1.78
N HIS A 319 3.69 6.02 -1.95
CA HIS A 319 5.10 5.82 -1.65
C HIS A 319 5.37 5.55 -0.16
N ALA A 320 4.63 6.19 0.76
CA ALA A 320 4.74 5.92 2.18
C ALA A 320 4.32 4.49 2.52
N LEU A 321 3.23 3.99 1.94
CA LEU A 321 2.77 2.62 2.08
C LEU A 321 3.74 1.62 1.46
N MET A 322 4.31 1.92 0.30
CA MET A 322 5.31 1.06 -0.34
C MET A 322 6.55 0.86 0.55
N ARG A 323 7.00 1.93 1.23
CA ARG A 323 8.10 1.82 2.21
C ARG A 323 7.73 0.91 3.38
N THR A 324 6.52 1.04 3.93
CA THR A 324 6.02 0.14 4.98
C THR A 324 6.01 -1.31 4.51
N ASN A 325 5.47 -1.58 3.32
CA ASN A 325 5.40 -2.92 2.73
C ASN A 325 6.79 -3.50 2.45
N SER A 326 7.75 -2.70 2.00
CA SER A 326 9.13 -3.17 1.78
C SER A 326 9.83 -3.54 3.10
N ILE A 327 9.56 -2.83 4.19
CA ILE A 327 10.05 -3.21 5.52
C ILE A 327 9.38 -4.50 5.99
N LEU A 328 8.08 -4.69 5.69
CA LEU A 328 7.34 -5.90 6.00
C LEU A 328 7.89 -7.12 5.24
N ILE A 329 8.14 -6.99 3.93
CA ILE A 329 8.75 -8.06 3.11
C ILE A 329 10.10 -8.49 3.67
N ASP A 330 10.92 -7.52 4.09
CA ASP A 330 12.23 -7.78 4.69
C ASP A 330 12.10 -8.56 6.01
N LEU A 331 11.16 -8.14 6.87
CA LEU A 331 10.82 -8.87 8.10
C LEU A 331 10.32 -10.28 7.81
N ASP A 332 9.36 -10.45 6.89
CA ASP A 332 8.75 -11.73 6.58
C ASP A 332 9.80 -12.73 6.07
N ARG A 333 10.75 -12.26 5.24
CA ARG A 333 11.87 -13.06 4.72
C ARG A 333 12.88 -13.42 5.81
N ASP A 334 13.22 -12.49 6.69
CA ASP A 334 14.14 -12.78 7.80
C ASP A 334 13.53 -13.78 8.78
N ILE A 335 12.25 -13.61 9.15
CA ILE A 335 11.54 -14.58 10.01
C ILE A 335 11.43 -15.93 9.32
N TRP A 336 11.14 -15.99 8.02
CA TRP A 336 11.17 -17.23 7.25
C TRP A 336 12.55 -17.91 7.35
N GLY A 337 13.64 -17.14 7.22
CA GLY A 337 15.01 -17.61 7.38
C GLY A 337 15.30 -18.13 8.78
N TYR A 338 14.88 -17.41 9.82
CA TYR A 338 15.04 -17.84 11.21
C TYR A 338 14.24 -19.13 11.52
N ILE A 339 13.04 -19.29 10.95
CA ILE A 339 12.28 -20.55 11.04
C ILE A 339 13.04 -21.68 10.32
N ALA A 340 13.59 -21.42 9.13
CA ALA A 340 14.36 -22.40 8.38
C ALA A 340 15.65 -22.85 9.10
N LEU A 341 16.28 -21.95 9.87
CA LEU A 341 17.44 -22.26 10.73
C LEU A 341 17.05 -22.97 12.05
N GLY A 342 15.76 -23.01 12.36
CA GLY A 342 15.21 -23.55 13.60
C GLY A 342 15.32 -22.61 14.80
N TYR A 343 15.59 -21.32 14.59
CA TYR A 343 15.64 -20.33 15.68
C TYR A 343 14.23 -20.03 16.23
N PHE A 344 13.23 -20.13 15.36
CA PHE A 344 11.83 -20.15 15.76
C PHE A 344 11.19 -21.49 15.41
N ARG A 345 10.43 -22.02 16.35
CA ARG A 345 9.42 -23.05 16.12
C ARG A 345 8.06 -22.37 15.92
N GLN A 346 7.13 -23.10 15.33
CA GLN A 346 5.77 -22.62 15.12
C GLN A 346 4.80 -23.48 15.91
N ARG A 347 3.97 -22.85 16.73
CA ARG A 347 2.90 -23.55 17.44
C ARG A 347 1.89 -24.12 16.44
N ALA A 348 1.68 -25.43 16.50
CA ALA A 348 0.61 -26.08 15.75
C ALA A 348 -0.74 -25.80 16.42
N VAL A 349 -1.76 -25.52 15.62
CA VAL A 349 -3.15 -25.48 16.09
C VAL A 349 -3.76 -26.85 15.82
N ASP A 350 -4.42 -27.44 16.82
CA ASP A 350 -5.06 -28.76 16.69
C ASP A 350 -6.03 -28.77 15.49
N GLY A 351 -5.80 -29.70 14.56
CA GLY A 351 -6.61 -29.88 13.35
C GLY A 351 -6.09 -29.18 12.09
N GLU A 352 -5.06 -28.33 12.16
CA GLU A 352 -4.41 -27.77 10.95
C GLU A 352 -3.51 -28.81 10.26
N VAL A 353 -3.74 -29.03 8.96
CA VAL A 353 -2.88 -29.91 8.13
C VAL A 353 -1.75 -29.08 7.53
N GLY A 354 -0.52 -29.25 8.04
CA GLY A 354 0.64 -28.50 7.57
C GLY A 354 1.19 -28.95 6.21
N SER A 355 0.96 -30.19 5.79
CA SER A 355 1.25 -30.71 4.45
C SER A 355 0.34 -31.88 4.12
N SER A 356 -0.11 -31.98 2.86
CA SER A 356 -0.96 -33.10 2.39
C SER A 356 -0.24 -34.46 2.41
N THR A 357 1.09 -34.49 2.52
CA THR A 357 1.90 -35.72 2.45
C THR A 357 2.89 -35.90 3.61
N MET A 358 3.22 -34.83 4.34
CA MET A 358 4.24 -34.84 5.40
C MET A 358 3.64 -34.39 6.75
N PRO A 359 3.19 -35.31 7.61
CA PRO A 359 2.38 -34.97 8.80
C PRO A 359 3.14 -34.20 9.89
N HIS A 360 4.48 -34.14 9.84
CA HIS A 360 5.31 -33.41 10.79
C HIS A 360 5.67 -31.97 10.33
N LYS A 361 5.28 -31.57 9.11
CA LYS A 361 5.74 -30.32 8.50
C LYS A 361 4.89 -29.13 8.94
N VAL A 362 5.51 -28.15 9.60
CA VAL A 362 4.89 -26.85 9.92
C VAL A 362 5.56 -25.78 9.06
N ASN A 363 4.80 -25.16 8.15
CA ASN A 363 5.30 -24.20 7.17
C ASN A 363 4.98 -22.75 7.60
N PRO A 364 5.87 -21.78 7.36
CA PRO A 364 5.65 -20.35 7.66
C PRO A 364 4.69 -19.66 6.69
N ILE A 365 3.53 -20.28 6.42
CA ILE A 365 2.59 -19.86 5.35
C ILE A 365 2.01 -18.46 5.56
N ASP A 366 1.91 -18.01 6.81
CA ASP A 366 1.36 -16.70 7.14
C ASP A 366 2.36 -15.61 6.68
N PHE A 367 3.67 -15.79 6.86
CA PHE A 367 4.71 -14.87 6.37
C PHE A 367 4.86 -14.93 4.84
N GLU A 368 4.78 -16.12 4.23
CA GLU A 368 4.81 -16.28 2.76
C GLU A 368 3.58 -15.61 2.10
N ASN A 369 2.42 -15.68 2.74
CA ASN A 369 1.21 -14.98 2.29
C ASN A 369 1.38 -13.46 2.40
N ALA A 370 1.96 -12.99 3.50
CA ALA A 370 2.22 -11.58 3.72
C ALA A 370 3.18 -11.00 2.67
N GLU A 371 4.31 -11.67 2.44
CA GLU A 371 5.30 -11.29 1.43
C GLU A 371 4.67 -11.14 0.04
N GLY A 372 3.87 -12.14 -0.38
CA GLY A 372 3.21 -12.12 -1.68
C GLY A 372 2.23 -10.96 -1.84
N ASN A 373 1.40 -10.70 -0.81
CA ASN A 373 0.44 -9.61 -0.84
C ASN A 373 1.11 -8.23 -0.77
N ALA A 374 2.18 -8.06 0.01
CA ALA A 374 2.96 -6.83 0.03
C ALA A 374 3.58 -6.52 -1.34
N GLY A 375 4.05 -7.54 -2.06
CA GLY A 375 4.54 -7.40 -3.43
C GLY A 375 3.47 -6.92 -4.41
N ILE A 376 2.27 -7.52 -4.36
CA ILE A 376 1.12 -7.12 -5.20
C ILE A 376 0.68 -5.69 -4.85
N ALA A 377 0.58 -5.37 -3.57
CA ALA A 377 0.25 -4.03 -3.10
C ALA A 377 1.23 -2.99 -3.68
N ASN A 378 2.53 -3.25 -3.61
CA ASN A 378 3.55 -2.34 -4.15
C ASN A 378 3.44 -2.14 -5.67
N ALA A 379 3.07 -3.18 -6.43
CA ALA A 379 2.85 -3.04 -7.86
C ALA A 379 1.67 -2.11 -8.18
N LEU A 380 0.56 -2.25 -7.45
CA LEU A 380 -0.62 -1.40 -7.63
C LEU A 380 -0.35 0.04 -7.16
N LEU A 381 0.25 0.21 -5.98
CA LEU A 381 0.61 1.51 -5.41
C LEU A 381 1.61 2.26 -6.31
N GLY A 382 2.62 1.56 -6.83
CA GLY A 382 3.59 2.14 -7.77
C GLY A 382 2.92 2.63 -9.05
N HIS A 383 2.03 1.81 -9.64
CA HIS A 383 1.26 2.24 -10.82
C HIS A 383 0.42 3.49 -10.54
N LEU A 384 -0.31 3.52 -9.41
CA LEU A 384 -1.16 4.66 -9.05
C LEU A 384 -0.33 5.93 -8.82
N ALA A 385 0.78 5.81 -8.09
CA ALA A 385 1.68 6.94 -7.83
C ALA A 385 2.29 7.53 -9.11
N ASP A 386 2.70 6.68 -10.05
CA ASP A 386 3.30 7.13 -11.31
C ASP A 386 2.27 7.67 -12.31
N LYS A 387 1.05 7.09 -12.33
CA LYS A 387 0.06 7.36 -13.38
C LYS A 387 -0.92 8.48 -13.03
N LEU A 388 -1.32 8.62 -11.77
CA LEU A 388 -2.38 9.56 -11.39
C LEU A 388 -1.98 11.03 -11.62
N PRO A 389 -0.76 11.49 -11.24
CA PRO A 389 -0.39 12.91 -11.40
C PRO A 389 -0.20 13.39 -12.84
N ILE A 390 -0.29 12.49 -13.82
CA ILE A 390 -0.11 12.81 -15.24
C ILE A 390 -1.47 12.82 -15.94
N SER A 391 -1.94 14.02 -16.26
CA SER A 391 -3.21 14.25 -16.97
C SER A 391 -3.01 15.24 -18.12
N ARG A 392 -3.55 14.94 -19.31
CA ARG A 392 -3.36 15.79 -20.50
C ARG A 392 -4.12 17.12 -20.35
N TRP A 393 -3.41 18.24 -20.58
CA TRP A 393 -3.97 19.59 -20.47
C TRP A 393 -4.66 19.84 -19.12
N GLN A 394 -5.88 20.40 -19.11
CA GLN A 394 -6.62 20.65 -17.88
C GLN A 394 -7.19 19.37 -17.24
N ARG A 395 -7.36 18.29 -18.02
CA ARG A 395 -7.39 16.88 -17.58
C ARG A 395 -7.72 15.97 -18.77
N ASP A 396 -7.43 14.68 -18.61
CA ASP A 396 -8.14 13.58 -19.25
C ASP A 396 -8.75 12.64 -18.20
N LEU A 397 -9.65 11.73 -18.59
CA LEU A 397 -10.47 10.94 -17.66
C LEU A 397 -9.85 9.56 -17.31
N SER A 398 -8.58 9.33 -17.64
CA SER A 398 -7.93 8.02 -17.37
C SER A 398 -7.67 7.76 -15.88
N ASP A 399 -7.67 8.79 -15.05
CA ASP A 399 -7.58 8.72 -13.59
C ASP A 399 -8.86 8.19 -12.94
N SER A 400 -10.04 8.52 -13.48
CA SER A 400 -11.34 8.11 -12.91
C SER A 400 -11.46 6.60 -12.68
N THR A 401 -11.02 5.78 -13.64
CA THR A 401 -11.03 4.32 -13.46
C THR A 401 -9.84 3.83 -12.63
N ALA A 402 -8.71 4.53 -12.65
CA ALA A 402 -7.53 4.18 -11.87
C ALA A 402 -7.79 4.39 -10.36
N LEU A 403 -8.44 5.48 -9.96
CA LEU A 403 -8.79 5.78 -8.56
C LEU A 403 -9.69 4.72 -7.93
N ARG A 404 -10.53 4.04 -8.72
CA ARG A 404 -11.34 2.89 -8.26
C ARG A 404 -10.50 1.66 -7.87
N ASN A 405 -9.19 1.68 -8.14
CA ASN A 405 -8.24 0.65 -7.75
C ASN A 405 -7.44 0.97 -6.46
N LEU A 406 -7.74 2.10 -5.79
CA LEU A 406 -7.20 2.38 -4.44
C LEU A 406 -7.60 1.29 -3.44
N GLY A 407 -8.85 0.83 -3.48
CA GLY A 407 -9.37 -0.23 -2.61
C GLY A 407 -8.56 -1.53 -2.68
N PRO A 408 -8.41 -2.15 -3.87
CA PRO A 408 -7.55 -3.32 -4.07
C PRO A 408 -6.10 -3.13 -3.56
N ALA A 409 -5.49 -1.96 -3.81
CA ALA A 409 -4.13 -1.68 -3.34
C ALA A 409 -4.04 -1.67 -1.80
N PHE A 410 -4.97 -0.99 -1.13
CA PHE A 410 -5.06 -0.94 0.33
C PHE A 410 -5.44 -2.31 0.93
N ALA A 411 -6.29 -3.09 0.26
CA ALA A 411 -6.67 -4.42 0.68
C ALA A 411 -5.46 -5.36 0.72
N HIS A 412 -4.60 -5.34 -0.29
CA HIS A 412 -3.36 -6.12 -0.28
C HIS A 412 -2.37 -5.64 0.81
N CYS A 413 -2.29 -4.34 1.10
CA CYS A 413 -1.50 -3.83 2.24
C CYS A 413 -2.02 -4.40 3.57
N LEU A 414 -3.34 -4.32 3.79
CA LEU A 414 -3.96 -4.82 5.02
C LEU A 414 -3.79 -6.33 5.17
N LEU A 415 -3.95 -7.09 4.08
CA LEU A 415 -3.71 -8.53 4.08
C LEU A 415 -2.29 -8.89 4.49
N ALA A 416 -1.30 -8.15 3.97
CA ALA A 416 0.08 -8.38 4.35
C ALA A 416 0.28 -8.17 5.86
N LEU A 417 -0.19 -7.03 6.39
CA LEU A 417 -0.09 -6.72 7.82
C LEU A 417 -0.78 -7.76 8.71
N GLU A 418 -2.00 -8.16 8.38
CA GLU A 418 -2.78 -9.15 9.15
C GLU A 418 -2.18 -10.56 9.08
N SER A 419 -1.64 -10.96 7.93
CA SER A 419 -0.95 -12.24 7.77
C SER A 419 0.37 -12.27 8.57
N THR A 420 1.19 -11.22 8.53
CA THR A 420 2.39 -11.13 9.39
C THR A 420 2.01 -11.17 10.86
N LEU A 421 1.01 -10.41 11.30
CA LEU A 421 0.51 -10.43 12.68
C LEU A 421 0.11 -11.84 13.14
N LYS A 422 -0.61 -12.58 12.30
CA LYS A 422 -1.00 -13.96 12.58
C LYS A 422 0.23 -14.88 12.67
N GLY A 423 1.21 -14.72 11.79
CA GLY A 423 2.47 -15.47 11.83
C GLY A 423 3.25 -15.21 13.11
N LEU A 424 3.41 -13.94 13.51
CA LEU A 424 4.10 -13.54 14.74
C LEU A 424 3.46 -14.17 15.99
N GLY A 425 2.13 -14.31 16.01
CA GLY A 425 1.41 -14.96 17.11
C GLY A 425 1.69 -16.46 17.29
N LYS A 426 2.37 -17.09 16.33
CA LYS A 426 2.71 -18.53 16.35
C LYS A 426 4.19 -18.80 16.68
N LEU A 427 5.03 -17.77 16.77
CA LEU A 427 6.47 -17.93 16.96
C LEU A 427 6.82 -18.35 18.40
N GLU A 428 7.68 -19.35 18.52
CA GLU A 428 8.29 -19.77 19.78
C GLU A 428 9.81 -19.85 19.58
N VAL A 429 10.57 -19.11 20.38
CA VAL A 429 12.04 -19.08 20.29
C VAL A 429 12.64 -20.39 20.77
N ASP A 430 13.63 -20.88 20.03
CA ASP A 430 14.46 -22.03 20.43
C ASP A 430 15.85 -21.56 20.87
N SER A 431 15.95 -21.10 22.12
CA SER A 431 17.22 -20.65 22.72
C SER A 431 18.30 -21.74 22.70
N GLY A 432 17.90 -23.02 22.76
CA GLY A 432 18.84 -24.15 22.64
C GLY A 432 19.48 -24.21 21.25
N ARG A 433 18.69 -24.03 20.19
CA ARG A 433 19.22 -23.99 18.81
C ARG A 433 20.09 -22.77 18.56
N LEU A 434 19.70 -21.60 19.07
CA LEU A 434 20.50 -20.36 18.99
C LEU A 434 21.86 -20.54 19.67
N GLN A 435 21.87 -21.04 20.90
CA GLN A 435 23.10 -21.32 21.66
C GLN A 435 23.98 -22.34 20.95
N ALA A 436 23.40 -23.43 20.44
CA ALA A 436 24.16 -24.46 19.72
C ALA A 436 24.87 -23.91 18.46
N ASP A 437 24.26 -22.93 17.78
CA ASP A 437 24.85 -22.31 16.60
C ASP A 437 26.00 -21.35 16.94
N LEU A 438 25.92 -20.68 18.10
CA LEU A 438 27.00 -19.88 18.66
C LEU A 438 28.16 -20.76 19.14
N ASP A 439 27.87 -21.87 19.81
CA ASP A 439 28.88 -22.79 20.38
C ASP A 439 29.76 -23.46 19.32
N THR A 440 29.29 -23.56 18.08
CA THR A 440 30.04 -24.11 16.95
C THR A 440 30.76 -23.06 16.11
N SER A 441 30.59 -21.76 16.40
CA SER A 441 31.04 -20.64 15.57
C SER A 441 32.06 -19.75 16.28
N TRP A 442 33.11 -20.34 16.87
CA TRP A 442 34.13 -19.57 17.63
C TRP A 442 34.99 -18.64 16.76
N GLU A 443 34.94 -18.80 15.44
CA GLU A 443 35.63 -17.94 14.50
C GLU A 443 35.20 -16.48 14.53
N VAL A 444 33.99 -16.20 15.01
CA VAL A 444 33.50 -14.82 15.13
C VAL A 444 34.29 -13.99 16.15
N LEU A 445 34.97 -14.64 17.11
CA LEU A 445 35.82 -13.96 18.09
C LEU A 445 37.15 -13.47 17.49
N ALA A 446 37.50 -13.89 16.28
CA ALA A 446 38.70 -13.43 15.60
C ALA A 446 38.72 -11.89 15.44
N GLU A 447 37.57 -11.26 15.22
CA GLU A 447 37.45 -9.81 15.13
C GLU A 447 37.87 -9.13 16.45
N ALA A 448 37.36 -9.61 17.58
CA ALA A 448 37.68 -9.08 18.91
C ALA A 448 39.18 -9.18 19.21
N ILE A 449 39.76 -10.36 18.96
CA ILE A 449 41.18 -10.63 19.20
C ILE A 449 42.04 -9.73 18.31
N GLN A 450 41.73 -9.62 17.02
CA GLN A 450 42.44 -8.74 16.09
C GLN A 450 42.40 -7.28 16.56
N THR A 451 41.25 -6.83 17.02
CA THR A 451 41.03 -5.44 17.44
C THR A 451 41.82 -5.11 18.70
N VAL A 452 41.86 -6.02 19.68
CA VAL A 452 42.70 -5.87 20.87
C VAL A 452 44.20 -5.92 20.50
N MET A 453 44.61 -6.78 19.57
CA MET A 453 45.98 -6.81 19.05
C MET A 453 46.36 -5.46 18.40
N ARG A 454 45.46 -4.85 17.63
CA ARG A 454 45.65 -3.51 17.05
C ARG A 454 45.83 -2.45 18.13
N ARG A 455 45.00 -2.46 19.18
CA ARG A 455 45.11 -1.53 20.33
C ARG A 455 46.50 -1.55 20.96
N TYR A 456 47.15 -2.71 21.03
CA TYR A 456 48.50 -2.88 21.58
C TYR A 456 49.61 -2.94 20.52
N GLN A 457 49.33 -2.49 19.29
CA GLN A 457 50.32 -2.37 18.20
C GLN A 457 51.02 -3.70 17.83
N VAL A 458 50.35 -4.84 18.05
CA VAL A 458 50.88 -6.14 17.61
C VAL A 458 50.92 -6.16 16.08
N PRO A 459 52.07 -6.44 15.44
CA PRO A 459 52.20 -6.35 13.99
C PRO A 459 51.42 -7.46 13.28
N LYS A 460 50.82 -7.11 12.13
CA LYS A 460 50.09 -8.03 11.23
C LYS A 460 49.03 -8.89 11.94
N PRO A 461 48.08 -8.27 12.69
CA PRO A 461 47.15 -9.01 13.53
C PRO A 461 46.14 -9.83 12.71
N TYR A 462 45.69 -9.29 11.57
CA TYR A 462 44.79 -9.97 10.64
C TYR A 462 45.45 -11.21 10.03
N GLU A 463 46.70 -11.08 9.58
CA GLU A 463 47.45 -12.18 8.96
C GLU A 463 47.75 -13.30 9.96
N LYS A 464 48.04 -12.95 11.22
CA LYS A 464 48.23 -13.91 12.32
C LYS A 464 46.96 -14.73 12.58
N LEU A 465 45.78 -14.10 12.56
CA LEU A 465 44.50 -14.80 12.72
C LEU A 465 44.11 -15.58 11.46
N LYS A 466 44.35 -15.04 10.27
CA LYS A 466 44.12 -15.74 9.00
C LYS A 466 44.99 -16.99 8.86
N ALA A 467 46.20 -16.98 9.41
CA ALA A 467 47.06 -18.16 9.48
C ALA A 467 46.55 -19.21 10.47
N LEU A 468 45.84 -18.79 11.53
CA LEU A 468 45.20 -19.68 12.50
C LEU A 468 43.96 -20.38 11.91
N THR A 469 43.21 -19.68 11.04
CA THR A 469 41.97 -20.19 10.43
C THR A 469 42.17 -20.94 9.10
N ARG A 470 43.32 -20.79 8.42
CA ARG A 470 43.60 -21.50 7.16
C ARG A 470 44.01 -22.96 7.40
N GLY A 471 43.21 -23.90 6.88
CA GLY A 471 43.56 -25.32 6.76
C GLY A 471 43.29 -26.20 8.00
N ARG A 472 42.57 -25.68 9.01
CA ARG A 472 42.13 -26.44 10.18
C ARG A 472 40.61 -26.72 10.11
N GLN A 473 40.17 -27.78 10.80
CA GLN A 473 38.74 -27.96 11.13
C GLN A 473 38.24 -26.76 11.97
N ALA A 474 36.91 -26.62 12.11
CA ALA A 474 36.23 -25.52 12.81
C ALA A 474 37.01 -25.05 14.05
N MET A 475 37.14 -23.72 14.22
CA MET A 475 37.88 -23.20 15.38
C MET A 475 37.18 -23.62 16.66
N ASP A 476 37.94 -24.26 17.55
CA ASP A 476 37.45 -24.71 18.85
C ASP A 476 37.94 -23.80 19.99
N PRO A 477 37.26 -23.79 21.15
CA PRO A 477 37.63 -22.94 22.28
C PRO A 477 39.08 -23.12 22.73
N THR A 478 39.57 -24.35 22.70
CA THR A 478 40.92 -24.72 23.17
C THR A 478 41.99 -24.09 22.31
N THR A 479 41.85 -24.19 20.99
CA THR A 479 42.77 -23.63 20.00
C THR A 479 42.82 -22.11 20.10
N LEU A 480 41.66 -21.47 20.23
CA LEU A 480 41.59 -20.01 20.31
C LEU A 480 42.21 -19.48 21.61
N ARG A 481 41.93 -20.13 22.75
CA ARG A 481 42.52 -19.76 24.06
C ARG A 481 44.02 -19.93 24.08
N GLY A 482 44.54 -21.04 23.56
CA GLY A 482 45.98 -21.26 23.43
C GLY A 482 46.68 -20.21 22.57
N PHE A 483 46.01 -19.71 21.53
CA PHE A 483 46.52 -18.57 20.74
C PHE A 483 46.54 -17.27 21.56
N ILE A 484 45.47 -16.96 22.30
CA ILE A 484 45.37 -15.74 23.12
C ILE A 484 46.46 -15.69 24.19
N GLU A 485 46.78 -16.82 24.84
CA GLU A 485 47.81 -16.90 25.88
C GLU A 485 49.20 -16.49 25.39
N GLN A 486 49.50 -16.74 24.12
CA GLN A 486 50.78 -16.44 23.48
C GLN A 486 50.86 -14.99 22.97
N LEU A 487 49.78 -14.20 23.06
CA LEU A 487 49.77 -12.83 22.55
C LEU A 487 50.65 -11.90 23.41
N PRO A 488 51.52 -11.08 22.79
CA PRO A 488 52.35 -10.10 23.48
C PRO A 488 51.55 -8.84 23.86
N ILE A 489 50.49 -9.01 24.64
CA ILE A 489 49.61 -7.96 25.16
C ILE A 489 49.59 -8.01 26.70
N PRO A 490 49.08 -6.98 27.42
CA PRO A 490 48.98 -7.03 28.88
C PRO A 490 48.16 -8.23 29.39
N LYS A 491 48.52 -8.74 30.58
CA LYS A 491 47.85 -9.90 31.19
C LYS A 491 46.33 -9.71 31.31
N GLU A 492 45.90 -8.55 31.80
CA GLU A 492 44.48 -8.17 31.91
C GLU A 492 43.75 -8.25 30.55
N ALA A 493 44.40 -7.85 29.46
CA ALA A 493 43.81 -7.93 28.13
C ALA A 493 43.68 -9.37 27.63
N ARG A 494 44.66 -10.24 27.91
CA ARG A 494 44.55 -11.68 27.64
C ARG A 494 43.41 -12.31 28.46
N GLU A 495 43.34 -12.01 29.75
CA GLU A 495 42.30 -12.55 30.64
C GLU A 495 40.90 -12.18 30.15
N ARG A 496 40.68 -10.91 29.77
CA ARG A 496 39.40 -10.50 29.16
C ARG A 496 39.07 -11.26 27.88
N LEU A 497 40.04 -11.45 26.98
CA LEU A 497 39.83 -12.18 25.73
C LEU A 497 39.54 -13.67 25.96
N VAL A 498 40.19 -14.31 26.95
CA VAL A 498 39.98 -15.74 27.27
C VAL A 498 38.57 -15.99 27.83
N GLN A 499 37.96 -15.00 28.50
CA GLN A 499 36.61 -15.09 29.04
C GLN A 499 35.50 -14.87 27.99
N LEU A 500 35.84 -14.35 26.80
CA LEU A 500 34.85 -14.19 25.73
C LEU A 500 34.39 -15.56 25.22
N THR A 501 33.08 -15.64 24.96
CA THR A 501 32.44 -16.69 24.17
C THR A 501 31.66 -16.01 23.06
N PRO A 502 31.30 -16.72 21.98
CA PRO A 502 30.41 -16.16 20.97
C PRO A 502 29.11 -15.58 21.59
N ALA A 503 28.51 -16.28 22.56
CA ALA A 503 27.29 -15.81 23.23
C ALA A 503 27.47 -14.52 24.07
N THR A 504 28.67 -14.25 24.58
CA THR A 504 28.96 -13.02 25.36
C THR A 504 29.58 -11.90 24.52
N TYR A 505 29.89 -12.15 23.24
CA TYR A 505 30.44 -11.17 22.30
C TYR A 505 29.32 -10.49 21.48
N THR A 506 28.32 -9.94 22.16
CA THR A 506 27.15 -9.27 21.53
C THR A 506 27.26 -7.73 21.55
N GLY A 507 28.40 -7.18 21.95
CA GLY A 507 28.62 -5.74 22.05
C GLY A 507 27.62 -5.07 22.99
N ASN A 508 26.98 -4.00 22.52
CA ASN A 508 25.91 -3.30 23.25
C ASN A 508 24.51 -3.65 22.72
N ALA A 509 24.33 -4.76 22.00
CA ALA A 509 23.07 -5.10 21.33
C ALA A 509 21.87 -5.07 22.30
N ALA A 510 22.02 -5.69 23.47
CA ALA A 510 20.97 -5.75 24.47
C ALA A 510 20.65 -4.37 25.09
N GLU A 511 21.68 -3.60 25.45
CA GLU A 511 21.52 -2.25 26.00
C GLU A 511 20.85 -1.30 24.99
N ALA A 512 21.30 -1.33 23.73
CA ALA A 512 20.76 -0.50 22.66
C ALA A 512 19.29 -0.84 22.36
N ALA A 513 18.96 -2.13 22.28
CA ALA A 513 17.60 -2.59 22.07
C ALA A 513 16.69 -2.20 23.24
N ALA A 514 17.13 -2.42 24.48
CA ALA A 514 16.36 -2.06 25.68
C ALA A 514 16.09 -0.55 25.75
N ALA A 515 17.12 0.29 25.56
CA ALA A 515 16.98 1.74 25.58
C ALA A 515 15.99 2.24 24.50
N PHE A 516 16.07 1.68 23.29
CA PHE A 516 15.16 2.02 22.20
C PHE A 516 13.72 1.61 22.48
N LEU A 517 13.49 0.37 22.93
CA LEU A 517 12.16 -0.18 23.20
C LEU A 517 11.48 0.47 24.42
N GLN A 518 12.26 0.85 25.44
CA GLN A 518 11.76 1.59 26.60
C GLN A 518 11.20 2.96 26.20
N ARG A 519 11.92 3.70 25.33
CA ARG A 519 11.42 4.98 24.81
C ARG A 519 10.06 4.83 24.12
N LEU A 520 9.91 3.81 23.27
CA LEU A 520 8.65 3.56 22.57
C LEU A 520 7.49 3.14 23.48
N SER A 521 7.80 2.54 24.64
CA SER A 521 6.79 2.13 25.62
C SER A 521 6.45 3.23 26.62
N GLY A 522 7.25 4.30 26.70
CA GLY A 522 6.99 5.49 27.51
C GLY A 522 6.24 6.60 26.79
N ASP A 523 6.30 6.64 25.45
CA ASP A 523 5.64 7.62 24.58
C ASP A 523 4.27 7.15 24.03
N ARG A 524 3.82 5.94 24.39
CA ARG A 524 2.48 5.37 24.07
C ARG A 524 1.73 5.08 25.36
#